data_AF-A0A7C3HM36-F1
#
_entry.id   AF-A0A7C3HM36-F1
#
_cell.length_a   1.000
_cell.length_b   1.000
_cell.length_c   1.000
_cell.angle_alpha   90.00
_cell.angle_beta   90.00
_cell.angle_gamma   90.00
#
_symmetry.space_group_name_H-M   'P 1'
#
loop_
_entity.id
_entity.type
_entity.pdbx_description
1 polymer ?
#
loop_
_entity_poly.entity_id
_entity_poly.type
_entity_poly.pdbx_seq_one_letter_code
_entity_poly.pdbx_strand_id
1 'polypeptide(L)'
;MKIRSIQVRMMFLRSFLLSRRIQRPCLAFLAACLAGALTGRLAAAEDWVRLDFRNRIPGVLDAPVYDFDGSRLVGLQTYTQVAAMLYASPEGPYALAPVAGPRAFGTGPNAGYWEPFDPAVSAAVTLPGVTLGKEFFFEIRVIELRSGVGPNDVLAGRSPLYRVVATNTIMTLAGLESFRLEPEKLHIRLEGDQVVIEWSYWGARHYSLEAAKSLEPSAQWYPVFSRSNYGYAGEVISVTNAVTDSPEFYRLWRTR
;
A
#
# COMPACT_ATOMS: atom_id res chain seq x y z
N MET A 1 19.51 31.00 -49.84
CA MET A 1 20.33 29.79 -49.56
C MET A 1 19.57 28.57 -50.07
N LYS A 2 20.27 27.66 -50.74
CA LYS A 2 19.77 26.59 -51.62
C LYS A 2 19.38 25.29 -50.85
N ILE A 3 18.38 24.55 -51.39
CA ILE A 3 18.26 23.06 -51.47
C ILE A 3 17.87 22.31 -50.16
N ARG A 4 17.02 21.27 -50.06
CA ARG A 4 16.13 20.43 -50.93
C ARG A 4 15.15 19.68 -49.97
N SER A 5 13.85 19.56 -50.25
CA SER A 5 13.12 18.42 -50.88
C SER A 5 13.40 17.02 -50.29
N ILE A 6 12.33 16.32 -49.86
CA ILE A 6 11.81 15.07 -50.48
C ILE A 6 10.37 14.82 -49.98
N GLN A 7 9.43 14.72 -50.93
CA GLN A 7 8.12 14.07 -50.78
C GLN A 7 8.23 12.61 -51.20
N VAL A 8 7.43 11.72 -50.60
CA VAL A 8 6.92 10.52 -51.29
C VAL A 8 5.43 10.34 -50.99
N ARG A 9 4.66 10.24 -52.07
CA ARG A 9 3.21 10.03 -52.17
C ARG A 9 3.02 8.94 -53.22
N MET A 10 2.11 7.98 -53.02
CA MET A 10 1.40 7.10 -53.99
C MET A 10 1.20 5.70 -53.40
N MET A 11 0.13 4.94 -53.65
CA MET A 11 -1.15 5.14 -54.34
C MET A 11 -2.04 3.95 -53.97
N PHE A 12 -3.35 4.15 -53.90
CA PHE A 12 -4.35 3.08 -53.90
C PHE A 12 -4.49 2.48 -55.30
N LEU A 13 -4.78 1.17 -55.39
CA LEU A 13 -5.60 0.63 -56.47
C LEU A 13 -6.42 -0.57 -55.97
N ARG A 14 -7.70 -0.58 -56.31
CA ARG A 14 -8.71 -1.59 -55.94
C ARG A 14 -9.25 -2.26 -57.21
N SER A 15 -9.61 -3.54 -57.05
CA SER A 15 -10.68 -4.31 -57.74
C SER A 15 -10.40 -4.91 -59.12
N PHE A 16 -10.58 -6.24 -59.28
CA PHE A 16 -11.78 -6.87 -59.87
C PHE A 16 -11.75 -8.42 -59.82
N LEU A 17 -12.95 -9.03 -59.80
CA LEU A 17 -13.29 -10.47 -59.68
C LEU A 17 -13.12 -11.27 -60.99
N LEU A 18 -12.91 -12.61 -60.93
CA LEU A 18 -13.83 -13.64 -61.48
C LEU A 18 -13.45 -15.12 -61.20
N SER A 19 -14.43 -15.85 -60.65
CA SER A 19 -14.89 -17.25 -60.88
C SER A 19 -14.09 -18.23 -61.77
N ARG A 20 -13.88 -19.48 -61.27
CA ARG A 20 -14.51 -20.73 -61.79
C ARG A 20 -14.17 -21.98 -60.95
N ARG A 21 -15.18 -22.85 -60.78
CA ARG A 21 -15.18 -24.21 -60.18
C ARG A 21 -14.30 -25.20 -60.96
N ILE A 22 -13.85 -26.30 -60.33
CA ILE A 22 -14.00 -27.71 -60.79
C ILE A 22 -13.38 -28.76 -59.81
N GLN A 23 -14.21 -29.75 -59.44
CA GLN A 23 -14.00 -31.19 -59.10
C GLN A 23 -13.01 -31.70 -58.00
N ARG A 24 -13.60 -32.42 -57.02
CA ARG A 24 -13.04 -33.59 -56.29
C ARG A 24 -12.99 -34.82 -57.25
N PRO A 25 -12.29 -35.96 -57.01
CA PRO A 25 -11.78 -36.50 -55.73
C PRO A 25 -10.37 -37.18 -55.81
N CYS A 26 -9.74 -37.47 -54.67
CA CYS A 26 -9.02 -38.74 -54.49
C CYS A 26 -8.78 -39.02 -53.00
N LEU A 27 -9.27 -40.17 -52.55
CA LEU A 27 -8.94 -40.79 -51.28
C LEU A 27 -7.46 -41.19 -51.26
N ALA A 28 -6.93 -41.32 -50.03
CA ALA A 28 -5.66 -41.93 -49.68
C ALA A 28 -4.42 -41.07 -49.92
N PHE A 29 -4.12 -40.18 -48.99
CA PHE A 29 -2.75 -40.03 -48.49
C PHE A 29 -2.80 -39.42 -47.08
N LEU A 30 -2.08 -40.04 -46.14
CA LEU A 30 -1.77 -39.60 -44.78
C LEU A 30 -2.84 -39.78 -43.69
N ALA A 31 -3.20 -41.05 -43.46
CA ALA A 31 -3.53 -41.57 -42.13
C ALA A 31 -2.27 -41.68 -41.23
N ALA A 32 -1.48 -40.60 -41.09
CA ALA A 32 -0.24 -40.61 -40.31
C ALA A 32 0.08 -39.27 -39.63
N CYS A 33 -0.93 -38.50 -39.26
CA CYS A 33 -0.79 -37.34 -38.35
C CYS A 33 -1.72 -37.44 -37.13
N LEU A 34 -2.22 -38.63 -36.79
CA LEU A 34 -3.14 -38.86 -35.67
C LEU A 34 -2.58 -39.69 -34.51
N ALA A 35 -1.28 -39.98 -34.50
CA ALA A 35 -0.66 -40.79 -33.44
C ALA A 35 0.66 -40.21 -32.88
N GLY A 36 0.97 -38.93 -33.18
CA GLY A 36 2.17 -38.26 -32.71
C GLY A 36 1.85 -37.03 -31.88
N ALA A 37 2.13 -37.11 -30.57
CA ALA A 37 2.16 -35.99 -29.64
C ALA A 37 0.81 -35.35 -29.24
N LEU A 38 -0.14 -36.19 -28.82
CA LEU A 38 -1.11 -35.83 -27.78
C LEU A 38 -0.50 -36.02 -26.38
N THR A 39 0.79 -35.74 -26.22
CA THR A 39 1.37 -35.31 -24.95
C THR A 39 1.30 -33.79 -24.92
N GLY A 40 0.06 -33.27 -24.96
CA GLY A 40 -0.20 -32.02 -24.30
C GLY A 40 0.21 -32.24 -22.85
N ARG A 41 1.43 -31.82 -22.51
CA ARG A 41 1.69 -31.38 -21.14
C ARG A 41 0.61 -30.32 -20.93
N LEU A 42 -0.49 -30.70 -20.28
CA LEU A 42 -1.16 -29.81 -19.37
C LEU A 42 0.01 -29.24 -18.57
N ALA A 43 0.44 -28.02 -18.91
CA ALA A 43 1.20 -27.24 -17.98
C ALA A 43 0.30 -27.26 -16.74
N ALA A 44 0.72 -28.00 -15.72
CA ALA A 44 0.10 -27.88 -14.42
C ALA A 44 0.00 -26.38 -14.21
N ALA A 45 -1.22 -25.87 -14.07
CA ALA A 45 -1.39 -24.49 -13.63
C ALA A 45 -0.46 -24.39 -12.43
N GLU A 46 0.60 -23.59 -12.53
CA GLU A 46 1.52 -23.44 -11.43
C GLU A 46 0.65 -23.16 -10.21
N ASP A 47 0.79 -23.99 -9.16
CA ASP A 47 -0.03 -23.99 -7.96
C ASP A 47 0.29 -22.75 -7.11
N TRP A 48 0.13 -21.57 -7.72
CA TRP A 48 0.38 -20.29 -7.11
C TRP A 48 -0.67 -20.07 -6.04
N VAL A 49 -0.22 -20.10 -4.79
CA VAL A 49 -1.01 -19.69 -3.65
C VAL A 49 -1.28 -18.19 -3.77
N ARG A 50 -2.55 -17.81 -3.64
CA ARG A 50 -3.01 -16.43 -3.82
C ARG A 50 -3.80 -15.92 -2.63
N LEU A 51 -3.57 -14.66 -2.30
CA LEU A 51 -4.26 -13.93 -1.24
C LEU A 51 -4.93 -12.68 -1.81
N ASP A 52 -6.21 -12.50 -1.52
CA ASP A 52 -6.96 -11.29 -1.82
C ASP A 52 -6.53 -10.18 -0.86
N PHE A 53 -5.72 -9.24 -1.35
CA PHE A 53 -5.16 -8.16 -0.54
C PHE A 53 -6.15 -6.98 -0.41
N ARG A 54 -7.40 -7.25 -0.04
CA ARG A 54 -8.40 -6.25 0.36
C ARG A 54 -8.70 -6.40 1.84
N ASN A 55 -8.92 -5.30 2.54
CA ASN A 55 -9.52 -5.29 3.88
C ASN A 55 -11.02 -5.00 3.88
N ARG A 56 -11.64 -4.92 2.70
CA ARG A 56 -13.08 -4.83 2.54
C ARG A 56 -13.55 -5.70 1.39
N ILE A 57 -14.33 -6.72 1.72
CA ILE A 57 -14.99 -7.62 0.80
C ILE A 57 -16.45 -7.75 1.28
N PRO A 58 -17.45 -7.21 0.57
CA PRO A 58 -18.83 -7.21 1.03
C PRO A 58 -19.32 -8.60 1.46
N GLY A 59 -19.83 -8.70 2.68
CA GLY A 59 -20.32 -9.95 3.27
C GLY A 59 -19.24 -10.95 3.71
N VAL A 60 -17.95 -10.65 3.53
CA VAL A 60 -16.84 -11.57 3.84
C VAL A 60 -15.81 -10.95 4.78
N LEU A 61 -15.41 -9.70 4.56
CA LEU A 61 -14.39 -9.02 5.35
C LEU A 61 -14.70 -7.51 5.45
N ASP A 62 -14.63 -6.98 6.66
CA ASP A 62 -14.76 -5.56 6.94
C ASP A 62 -13.82 -5.17 8.09
N ALA A 63 -12.60 -4.77 7.73
CA ALA A 63 -11.52 -4.48 8.69
C ALA A 63 -10.90 -3.10 8.42
N PRO A 64 -11.63 -2.00 8.68
CA PRO A 64 -11.06 -0.66 8.53
C PRO A 64 -9.86 -0.44 9.46
N VAL A 65 -8.88 0.29 8.94
CA VAL A 65 -7.74 0.80 9.70
C VAL A 65 -8.07 2.19 10.24
N TYR A 66 -7.68 2.42 11.48
CA TYR A 66 -7.90 3.68 12.19
C TYR A 66 -6.59 4.41 12.43
N ASP A 67 -6.62 5.73 12.36
CA ASP A 67 -5.52 6.58 12.84
C ASP A 67 -5.47 6.55 14.37
N PHE A 68 -4.37 7.02 14.98
CA PHE A 68 -4.13 6.94 16.43
C PHE A 68 -5.25 7.61 17.26
N ASP A 69 -5.89 8.64 16.71
CA ASP A 69 -7.01 9.37 17.32
C ASP A 69 -8.35 8.61 17.25
N GLY A 70 -8.37 7.43 16.62
CA GLY A 70 -9.55 6.58 16.45
C GLY A 70 -10.43 6.95 15.26
N SER A 71 -10.06 7.96 14.46
CA SER A 71 -10.74 8.25 13.20
C SER A 71 -10.30 7.26 12.11
N ARG A 72 -11.13 7.10 11.06
CA ARG A 72 -10.78 6.21 9.94
C ARG A 72 -9.58 6.79 9.17
N LEU A 73 -8.58 5.95 8.90
CA LEU A 73 -7.35 6.37 8.24
C LEU A 73 -7.61 6.83 6.80
N VAL A 74 -7.05 7.98 6.43
CA VAL A 74 -7.19 8.56 5.08
C VAL A 74 -5.83 8.52 4.37
N GLY A 75 -5.80 8.05 3.13
CA GLY A 75 -4.53 7.77 2.43
C GLY A 75 -3.90 8.92 1.66
N LEU A 76 -4.72 9.85 1.16
CA LEU A 76 -4.25 10.98 0.36
C LEU A 76 -4.17 12.25 1.20
N GLN A 77 -2.95 12.66 1.53
CA GLN A 77 -2.64 14.00 2.02
C GLN A 77 -1.91 14.76 0.91
N THR A 78 -2.01 16.10 0.89
CA THR A 78 -1.48 16.96 -0.19
C THR A 78 0.02 16.72 -0.48
N TYR A 79 0.77 16.13 0.47
CA TYR A 79 2.21 15.93 0.35
C TYR A 79 2.74 14.56 0.82
N THR A 80 1.84 13.68 1.29
CA THR A 80 2.17 12.38 1.92
C THR A 80 1.16 11.34 1.48
N GLN A 81 1.62 10.10 1.29
CA GLN A 81 0.72 8.97 1.07
C GLN A 81 0.88 7.97 2.20
N VAL A 82 -0.22 7.63 2.85
CA VAL A 82 -0.27 6.46 3.74
C VAL A 82 -0.74 5.27 2.92
N ALA A 83 -0.04 4.15 3.00
CA ALA A 83 -0.34 2.97 2.22
C ALA A 83 -0.27 1.68 3.05
N ALA A 84 -1.07 0.69 2.67
CA ALA A 84 -0.97 -0.66 3.20
C ALA A 84 -0.01 -1.48 2.36
N MET A 85 0.80 -2.31 3.01
CA MET A 85 1.74 -3.23 2.37
C MET A 85 1.61 -4.62 2.97
N LEU A 86 1.47 -5.63 2.12
CA LEU A 86 1.35 -7.03 2.54
C LEU A 86 2.73 -7.64 2.71
N TYR A 87 2.98 -8.19 3.89
CA TYR A 87 4.16 -8.97 4.20
C TYR A 87 3.75 -10.42 4.44
N ALA A 88 4.52 -11.37 3.90
CA ALA A 88 4.26 -12.79 4.11
C ALA A 88 5.55 -13.62 4.16
N SER A 89 5.47 -14.80 4.76
CA SER A 89 6.57 -15.77 4.81
C SER A 89 6.08 -17.21 4.97
N PRO A 90 6.56 -18.16 4.14
CA PRO A 90 6.38 -19.59 4.38
C PRO A 90 7.36 -20.15 5.43
N GLU A 91 8.44 -19.43 5.74
CA GLU A 91 9.55 -19.93 6.57
C GLU A 91 9.28 -19.70 8.06
N GLY A 92 8.53 -18.66 8.40
CA GLY A 92 8.17 -18.39 9.78
C GLY A 92 7.83 -16.93 10.08
N PRO A 93 7.45 -16.63 11.34
CA PRO A 93 7.01 -15.31 11.78
C PRO A 93 8.09 -14.22 11.71
N TYR A 94 9.38 -14.60 11.65
CA TYR A 94 10.51 -13.68 11.67
C TYR A 94 11.15 -13.45 10.29
N ALA A 95 10.65 -14.12 9.24
CA ALA A 95 11.20 -14.08 7.89
C ALA A 95 10.22 -13.40 6.89
N LEU A 96 9.45 -12.44 7.39
CA LEU A 96 8.44 -11.71 6.61
C LEU A 96 9.10 -10.78 5.59
N ALA A 97 8.69 -10.91 4.32
CA ALA A 97 9.11 -10.06 3.22
C ALA A 97 7.90 -9.42 2.54
N PRO A 98 8.05 -8.24 1.93
CA PRO A 98 6.98 -7.64 1.15
C PRO A 98 6.66 -8.52 -0.07
N VAL A 99 5.38 -8.85 -0.24
CA VAL A 99 4.92 -9.71 -1.37
C VAL A 99 4.03 -8.96 -2.35
N ALA A 100 3.68 -7.70 -2.04
CA ALA A 100 2.92 -6.82 -2.92
C ALA A 100 3.43 -5.38 -2.83
N GLY A 101 3.20 -4.62 -3.90
CA GLY A 101 3.36 -3.17 -3.87
C GLY A 101 2.38 -2.50 -2.89
N PRO A 102 2.70 -1.28 -2.42
CA PRO A 102 1.83 -0.54 -1.53
C PRO A 102 0.47 -0.23 -2.16
N ARG A 103 -0.58 -0.23 -1.35
CA ARG A 103 -1.96 0.08 -1.71
C ARG A 103 -2.43 1.33 -0.98
N ALA A 104 -2.87 2.34 -1.72
CA ALA A 104 -3.31 3.60 -1.13
C ALA A 104 -4.61 3.43 -0.34
N PHE A 105 -4.72 4.13 0.79
CA PHE A 105 -5.98 4.23 1.54
C PHE A 105 -6.97 5.21 0.87
N GLY A 106 -8.26 4.91 0.98
CA GLY A 106 -9.34 5.71 0.43
C GLY A 106 -9.65 6.97 1.25
N THR A 107 -10.67 7.70 0.80
CA THR A 107 -11.23 8.88 1.47
C THR A 107 -12.74 8.69 1.70
N GLY A 108 -13.35 9.53 2.52
CA GLY A 108 -14.80 9.53 2.75
C GLY A 108 -15.33 8.15 3.20
N PRO A 109 -16.35 7.56 2.53
CA PRO A 109 -16.85 6.22 2.85
C PRO A 109 -15.81 5.09 2.71
N ASN A 110 -14.72 5.33 1.99
CA ASN A 110 -13.63 4.37 1.82
C ASN A 110 -12.48 4.61 2.81
N ALA A 111 -12.57 5.59 3.72
CA ALA A 111 -11.57 5.80 4.74
C ALA A 111 -11.42 4.53 5.62
N GLY A 112 -10.17 4.19 5.93
CA GLY A 112 -9.75 2.98 6.62
C GLY A 112 -9.60 1.76 5.71
N TYR A 113 -10.01 1.83 4.43
CA TYR A 113 -9.82 0.76 3.47
C TYR A 113 -8.79 1.14 2.42
N TRP A 114 -8.08 0.15 1.89
CA TRP A 114 -7.13 0.36 0.81
C TRP A 114 -7.65 -0.18 -0.53
N GLU A 115 -7.07 0.33 -1.61
CA GLU A 115 -7.45 -0.03 -2.96
C GLU A 115 -7.15 -1.52 -3.30
N PRO A 116 -7.86 -2.13 -4.26
CA PRO A 116 -8.93 -1.55 -5.08
C PRO A 116 -10.28 -1.46 -4.34
N PHE A 117 -11.02 -0.39 -4.59
CA PHE A 117 -12.36 -0.18 -4.03
C PHE A 117 -13.48 -0.78 -4.88
N ASP A 118 -13.24 -0.92 -6.18
CA ASP A 118 -14.16 -1.58 -7.11
C ASP A 118 -14.07 -3.10 -6.90
N PRO A 119 -15.16 -3.77 -6.52
CA PRO A 119 -15.16 -5.21 -6.31
C PRO A 119 -14.85 -6.03 -7.58
N ALA A 120 -15.03 -5.45 -8.78
CA ALA A 120 -14.71 -6.09 -10.05
C ALA A 120 -13.21 -6.14 -10.35
N VAL A 121 -12.41 -5.32 -9.67
CA VAL A 121 -10.95 -5.31 -9.84
C VAL A 121 -10.31 -6.34 -8.92
N SER A 122 -9.56 -7.27 -9.51
CA SER A 122 -8.81 -8.27 -8.73
C SER A 122 -7.74 -7.61 -7.87
N ALA A 123 -7.70 -8.01 -6.60
CA ALA A 123 -6.66 -7.66 -5.65
C ALA A 123 -5.79 -8.86 -5.26
N ALA A 124 -5.86 -9.95 -6.04
CA ALA A 124 -5.13 -11.17 -5.75
C ALA A 124 -3.61 -10.94 -5.89
N VAL A 125 -2.88 -11.28 -4.83
CA VAL A 125 -1.42 -11.28 -4.74
C VAL A 125 -0.96 -12.72 -4.72
N THR A 126 0.00 -13.05 -5.58
CA THR A 126 0.67 -14.34 -5.56
C THR A 126 1.70 -14.38 -4.44
N LEU A 127 1.72 -15.44 -3.64
CA LEU A 127 2.63 -15.61 -2.50
C LEU A 127 3.86 -16.45 -2.90
N PRO A 128 5.07 -15.86 -3.02
CA PRO A 128 6.26 -16.60 -3.42
C PRO A 128 6.65 -17.65 -2.38
N GLY A 129 7.00 -18.86 -2.83
CA GLY A 129 7.51 -19.94 -1.98
C GLY A 129 6.47 -20.62 -1.07
N VAL A 130 5.22 -20.16 -1.05
CA VAL A 130 4.16 -20.80 -0.28
C VAL A 130 3.68 -22.07 -0.99
N THR A 131 3.62 -23.18 -0.26
CA THR A 131 3.22 -24.50 -0.78
C THR A 131 1.82 -24.87 -0.31
N LEU A 132 0.99 -25.44 -1.19
CA LEU A 132 -0.35 -25.92 -0.85
C LEU A 132 -0.36 -26.88 0.35
N GLY A 133 -1.33 -26.70 1.24
CA GLY A 133 -1.50 -27.51 2.46
C GLY A 133 -0.46 -27.23 3.56
N LYS A 134 0.45 -26.28 3.36
CA LYS A 134 1.41 -25.82 4.38
C LYS A 134 0.98 -24.50 4.99
N GLU A 135 1.38 -24.27 6.24
CA GLU A 135 1.17 -22.99 6.89
C GLU A 135 2.10 -21.92 6.31
N PHE A 136 1.61 -20.68 6.28
CA PHE A 136 2.40 -19.48 6.07
C PHE A 136 1.92 -18.38 7.02
N PHE A 137 2.73 -17.35 7.16
CA PHE A 137 2.46 -16.20 8.00
C PHE A 137 2.26 -14.96 7.16
N PHE A 138 1.37 -14.06 7.59
CA PHE A 138 1.23 -12.74 6.97
C PHE A 138 0.93 -11.66 8.00
N GLU A 139 1.33 -10.44 7.68
CA GLU A 139 0.94 -9.23 8.40
C GLU A 139 0.70 -8.08 7.42
N ILE A 140 -0.09 -7.11 7.84
CA ILE A 140 -0.28 -5.86 7.11
C ILE A 140 0.56 -4.80 7.80
N ARG A 141 1.45 -4.17 7.04
CA ARG A 141 2.18 -2.98 7.48
C ARG A 141 1.54 -1.75 6.87
N VAL A 142 1.30 -0.74 7.68
CA VAL A 142 0.95 0.59 7.21
C VAL A 142 2.23 1.39 7.14
N ILE A 143 2.51 1.90 5.95
CA ILE A 143 3.71 2.70 5.68
C ILE A 143 3.33 4.12 5.28
N GLU A 144 4.17 5.06 5.67
CA GLU A 144 4.11 6.43 5.19
C GLU A 144 5.16 6.64 4.10
N LEU A 145 4.69 6.94 2.91
CA LEU A 145 5.48 7.23 1.73
C LEU A 145 5.74 8.75 1.67
N ARG A 146 7.02 9.11 1.68
CA ARG A 146 7.45 10.50 1.49
C ARG A 146 7.50 10.84 0.00
N SER A 147 7.04 12.03 -0.37
CA SER A 147 7.29 12.59 -1.70
C SER A 147 8.75 13.05 -1.79
N GLY A 148 9.65 12.24 -2.37
CA GLY A 148 11.07 12.60 -2.56
C GLY A 148 11.97 11.39 -2.80
N VAL A 149 13.08 11.57 -3.54
CA VAL A 149 13.95 10.51 -4.08
C VAL A 149 14.59 9.65 -2.96
N GLY A 150 14.19 8.38 -2.85
CA GLY A 150 14.84 7.35 -2.02
C GLY A 150 13.85 6.43 -1.26
N PRO A 151 14.25 5.21 -0.85
CA PRO A 151 13.42 4.30 -0.06
C PRO A 151 13.41 4.75 1.41
N ASN A 152 12.58 5.72 1.74
CA ASN A 152 12.40 6.22 3.11
C ASN A 152 10.94 6.06 3.51
N ASP A 153 10.43 4.83 3.49
CA ASP A 153 9.14 4.47 4.06
C ASP A 153 9.24 4.32 5.58
N VAL A 154 8.23 4.82 6.30
CA VAL A 154 8.16 4.70 7.77
C VAL A 154 7.04 3.76 8.14
N LEU A 155 7.33 2.80 9.00
CA LEU A 155 6.34 1.85 9.52
C LEU A 155 5.37 2.50 10.51
N ALA A 156 4.30 3.13 10.01
CA ALA A 156 3.26 3.82 10.79
C ALA A 156 2.43 2.90 11.68
N GLY A 157 2.33 1.62 11.34
CA GLY A 157 1.63 0.64 12.16
C GLY A 157 1.66 -0.74 11.54
N ARG A 158 1.21 -1.73 12.31
CA ARG A 158 1.10 -3.12 11.84
C ARG A 158 -0.15 -3.77 12.41
N SER A 159 -0.71 -4.72 11.66
CA SER A 159 -1.69 -5.65 12.19
C SER A 159 -1.00 -6.67 13.13
N PRO A 160 -1.78 -7.48 13.88
CA PRO A 160 -1.27 -8.75 14.39
C PRO A 160 -0.68 -9.62 13.29
N LEU A 161 0.13 -10.60 13.70
CA LEU A 161 0.63 -11.63 12.82
C LEU A 161 -0.40 -12.76 12.69
N TYR A 162 -0.74 -13.12 11.46
CA TYR A 162 -1.68 -14.18 11.16
C TYR A 162 -0.98 -15.42 10.63
N ARG A 163 -1.54 -16.59 10.93
CA ARG A 163 -1.08 -17.89 10.44
C ARG A 163 -2.20 -18.58 9.69
N VAL A 164 -1.95 -19.01 8.45
CA VAL A 164 -2.96 -19.58 7.55
C VAL A 164 -2.40 -20.81 6.84
N VAL A 165 -3.23 -21.82 6.64
CA VAL A 165 -2.90 -22.98 5.79
C VAL A 165 -3.22 -22.64 4.33
N ALA A 166 -2.23 -22.72 3.46
CA ALA A 166 -2.37 -22.42 2.04
C ALA A 166 -3.35 -23.36 1.34
N THR A 167 -4.29 -22.79 0.59
CA THR A 167 -5.25 -23.54 -0.23
C THR A 167 -5.06 -23.25 -1.72
N ASN A 168 -5.72 -24.05 -2.56
CA ASN A 168 -5.73 -23.88 -4.02
C ASN A 168 -6.78 -22.88 -4.51
N THR A 169 -7.40 -22.13 -3.60
CA THR A 169 -8.35 -21.06 -3.89
C THR A 169 -7.73 -19.72 -3.51
N ILE A 170 -8.25 -18.62 -4.07
CA ILE A 170 -7.86 -17.28 -3.59
C ILE A 170 -8.36 -17.16 -2.14
N MET A 171 -7.43 -17.08 -1.21
CA MET A 171 -7.72 -16.89 0.21
C MET A 171 -8.00 -15.42 0.48
N THR A 172 -8.89 -15.11 1.41
CA THR A 172 -9.02 -13.74 1.93
C THR A 172 -8.01 -13.52 3.04
N LEU A 173 -7.86 -12.27 3.51
CA LEU A 173 -7.19 -11.95 4.78
C LEU A 173 -8.03 -12.44 5.96
N ALA A 174 -8.24 -13.76 6.04
CA ALA A 174 -9.12 -14.38 7.02
C ALA A 174 -8.63 -14.08 8.43
N GLY A 175 -9.54 -13.61 9.29
CA GLY A 175 -9.23 -13.21 10.65
C GLY A 175 -8.61 -11.81 10.78
N LEU A 176 -8.38 -11.07 9.68
CA LEU A 176 -7.91 -9.69 9.78
C LEU A 176 -8.92 -8.85 10.58
N GLU A 177 -8.48 -8.37 11.73
CA GLU A 177 -9.24 -7.46 12.56
C GLU A 177 -8.92 -6.00 12.20
N SER A 178 -9.90 -5.12 12.44
CA SER A 178 -9.66 -3.69 12.46
C SER A 178 -8.55 -3.36 13.46
N PHE A 179 -7.61 -2.50 13.07
CA PHE A 179 -6.53 -2.07 13.96
C PHE A 179 -6.29 -0.58 13.85
N ARG A 180 -5.57 -0.06 14.85
CA ARG A 180 -5.26 1.35 14.99
C ARG A 180 -3.76 1.57 14.84
N LEU A 181 -3.37 2.66 14.20
CA LEU A 181 -1.98 3.11 14.22
C LEU A 181 -1.55 3.44 15.66
N GLU A 182 -0.28 3.18 15.97
CA GLU A 182 0.27 3.56 17.26
C GLU A 182 0.38 5.07 17.34
N PRO A 183 0.14 5.67 18.53
CA PRO A 183 0.46 7.07 18.72
C PRO A 183 1.96 7.25 18.56
N GLU A 184 2.34 8.42 18.06
CA GLU A 184 3.75 8.75 17.93
C GLU A 184 4.39 8.86 19.30
N LYS A 185 5.64 8.44 19.40
CA LYS A 185 6.40 8.53 20.63
C LYS A 185 6.70 10.00 20.92
N LEU A 186 6.05 10.50 21.97
CA LEU A 186 6.32 11.80 22.58
C LEU A 186 7.11 11.56 23.87
N HIS A 187 8.29 12.18 23.96
CA HIS A 187 9.14 12.16 25.12
C HIS A 187 9.14 13.56 25.74
N ILE A 188 8.78 13.66 27.02
CA ILE A 188 8.83 14.91 27.78
C ILE A 188 9.73 14.66 28.98
N ARG A 189 10.75 15.49 29.15
CA ARG A 189 11.67 15.40 30.30
C ARG A 189 12.09 16.78 30.80
N LEU A 190 12.57 16.80 32.03
CA LEU A 190 13.20 17.97 32.65
C LEU A 190 14.72 17.83 32.58
N GLU A 191 15.40 18.81 32.01
CA GLU A 191 16.86 18.92 32.00
C GLU A 191 17.26 20.24 32.68
N GLY A 192 17.68 20.17 33.95
CA GLY A 192 17.94 21.35 34.75
C GLY A 192 16.66 22.17 34.97
N ASP A 193 16.68 23.43 34.55
CA ASP A 193 15.55 24.34 34.55
C ASP A 193 14.81 24.35 33.19
N GLN A 194 15.00 23.34 32.34
CA GLN A 194 14.34 23.27 31.03
C GLN A 194 13.38 22.09 30.91
N VAL A 195 12.24 22.32 30.23
CA VAL A 195 11.38 21.25 29.70
C VAL A 195 11.87 20.95 28.29
N VAL A 196 12.24 19.69 28.05
CA VAL A 196 12.59 19.17 26.73
C VAL A 196 11.43 18.32 26.22
N ILE A 197 10.88 18.71 25.08
CA ILE A 197 9.80 18.00 24.39
C ILE A 197 10.36 17.45 23.09
N GLU A 198 10.37 16.13 22.97
CA GLU A 198 10.91 15.41 21.83
C GLU A 198 9.87 14.51 21.19
N TRP A 199 9.83 14.49 19.86
CA TRP A 199 9.03 13.54 19.12
C TRP A 199 9.77 13.08 17.88
N SER A 200 9.51 11.83 17.47
CA SER A 200 9.99 11.34 16.19
C SER A 200 9.17 11.95 15.08
N TYR A 201 9.83 12.44 14.04
CA TYR A 201 9.19 12.98 12.85
C TYR A 201 8.81 11.84 11.89
N TRP A 202 7.51 11.68 11.64
CA TRP A 202 6.97 10.64 10.77
C TRP A 202 6.76 11.16 9.33
N GLY A 203 7.86 11.35 8.61
CA GLY A 203 7.80 11.45 7.14
C GLY A 203 7.31 12.79 6.57
N ALA A 204 6.03 12.94 6.25
CA ALA A 204 5.54 14.14 5.54
C ALA A 204 4.32 14.81 6.19
N ARG A 205 4.05 14.46 7.45
CA ARG A 205 3.10 15.19 8.30
C ARG A 205 3.77 16.41 8.91
N HIS A 206 3.02 17.50 9.04
CA HIS A 206 3.49 18.70 9.73
C HIS A 206 3.14 18.63 11.20
N TYR A 207 4.09 19.10 12.02
CA TYR A 207 3.91 19.26 13.45
C TYR A 207 3.86 20.72 13.84
N SER A 208 3.00 21.04 14.80
CA SER A 208 3.01 22.32 15.52
C SER A 208 2.90 22.04 17.01
N LEU A 209 3.79 22.64 17.80
CA LEU A 209 3.73 22.59 19.25
C LEU A 209 3.15 23.90 19.76
N GLU A 210 2.16 23.81 20.64
CA GLU A 210 1.54 24.98 21.26
C GLU A 210 1.52 24.80 22.78
N ALA A 211 1.55 25.92 23.50
CA ALA A 211 1.50 25.97 24.96
C ALA A 211 0.35 26.83 25.48
N ALA A 212 -0.15 26.50 26.66
CA ALA A 212 -1.16 27.26 27.39
C ALA A 212 -0.88 27.24 28.90
N LYS A 213 -1.41 28.22 29.64
CA LYS A 213 -1.32 28.26 31.11
C LYS A 213 -2.43 27.49 31.84
N SER A 214 -3.40 26.96 31.10
CA SER A 214 -4.56 26.22 31.62
C SER A 214 -5.09 25.23 30.58
N LEU A 215 -5.71 24.14 31.04
CA LEU A 215 -6.43 23.15 30.21
C LEU A 215 -7.90 23.52 29.99
N GLU A 216 -8.37 24.65 30.51
CA GLU A 216 -9.74 25.09 30.30
C GLU A 216 -10.07 25.22 28.80
N PRO A 217 -11.28 24.82 28.33
CA PRO A 217 -11.63 24.82 26.92
C PRO A 217 -11.48 26.17 26.19
N SER A 218 -11.58 27.28 26.93
CA SER A 218 -11.43 28.65 26.42
C SER A 218 -10.03 29.24 26.57
N ALA A 219 -9.07 28.49 27.14
CA ALA A 219 -7.70 28.96 27.29
C ALA A 219 -7.08 29.22 25.90
N GLN A 220 -6.43 30.38 25.76
CA GLN A 220 -5.67 30.68 24.54
C GLN A 220 -4.39 29.85 24.51
N TRP A 221 -4.14 29.22 23.36
CA TRP A 221 -2.90 28.50 23.08
C TRP A 221 -1.98 29.35 22.22
N TYR A 222 -0.69 29.32 22.53
CA TYR A 222 0.34 30.09 21.84
C TYR A 222 1.32 29.14 21.14
N PRO A 223 1.79 29.46 19.92
CA PRO A 223 2.74 28.62 19.20
C PRO A 223 4.11 28.65 19.88
N VAL A 224 4.64 27.48 20.19
CA VAL A 224 6.03 27.26 20.63
C VAL A 224 6.90 26.87 19.44
N PHE A 225 6.35 26.03 18.56
CA PHE A 225 6.98 25.60 17.32
C PHE A 225 5.91 25.55 16.23
N SER A 226 6.15 26.25 15.12
CA SER A 226 5.23 26.29 13.99
C SER A 226 5.83 25.58 12.79
N ARG A 227 5.20 24.48 12.37
CA ARG A 227 5.54 23.66 11.20
C ARG A 227 6.94 23.07 11.22
N SER A 228 7.00 21.75 11.36
CA SER A 228 8.13 20.99 10.84
C SER A 228 8.19 21.15 9.32
N ASN A 229 9.37 21.51 8.81
CA ASN A 229 9.70 21.33 7.40
C ASN A 229 9.74 19.83 7.08
N TYR A 230 9.85 19.49 5.79
CA TYR A 230 10.08 18.11 5.35
C TYR A 230 11.42 17.58 5.90
N GLY A 231 11.42 17.01 7.11
CA GLY A 231 12.57 16.35 7.74
C GLY A 231 12.76 14.92 7.25
N TYR A 232 13.82 14.25 7.68
CA TYR A 232 13.95 12.80 7.42
C TYR A 232 13.05 12.02 8.38
N ALA A 233 12.35 11.03 7.83
CA ALA A 233 11.64 10.04 8.61
C ALA A 233 12.50 9.49 9.77
N GLY A 234 11.97 9.50 10.98
CA GLY A 234 12.69 9.04 12.18
C GLY A 234 13.65 10.07 12.79
N GLU A 235 13.79 11.25 12.19
CA GLU A 235 14.48 12.39 12.80
C GLU A 235 13.79 12.78 14.11
N VAL A 236 14.56 13.01 15.18
CA VAL A 236 14.03 13.48 16.45
C VAL A 236 13.99 15.00 16.41
N ILE A 237 12.79 15.57 16.55
CA ILE A 237 12.63 17.02 16.73
C ILE A 237 12.57 17.27 18.24
N SER A 238 13.34 18.25 18.71
CA SER A 238 13.41 18.64 20.11
C SER A 238 13.13 20.14 20.25
N VAL A 239 12.29 20.50 21.23
CA VAL A 239 12.02 21.89 21.62
C VAL A 239 12.28 22.02 23.11
N THR A 240 13.02 23.05 23.49
CA THR A 240 13.41 23.35 24.87
C THR A 240 12.85 24.69 25.32
N ASN A 241 12.25 24.75 26.51
CA ASN A 241 11.85 26.02 27.14
C ASN A 241 12.24 26.02 28.63
N ALA A 242 12.38 27.20 29.23
CA ALA A 242 12.59 27.34 30.67
C ALA A 242 11.33 26.95 31.46
N VAL A 243 11.52 26.21 32.55
CA VAL A 243 10.48 25.89 33.53
C VAL A 243 10.12 27.18 34.26
N THR A 244 8.92 27.69 34.01
CA THR A 244 8.41 28.87 34.72
C THR A 244 7.64 28.44 35.98
N ASP A 245 7.54 29.32 36.97
CA ASP A 245 6.71 29.10 38.17
C ASP A 245 5.20 28.98 37.86
N SER A 246 4.79 29.26 36.61
CA SER A 246 3.43 29.04 36.14
C SER A 246 3.32 27.67 35.45
N PRO A 247 2.29 26.85 35.75
CA PRO A 247 2.10 25.59 35.06
C PRO A 247 1.88 25.84 33.56
N GLU A 248 2.73 25.23 32.73
CA GLU A 248 2.57 25.22 31.29
C GLU A 248 2.04 23.86 30.84
N PHE A 249 1.03 23.88 29.97
CA PHE A 249 0.49 22.72 29.28
C PHE A 249 0.91 22.79 27.83
N TYR A 250 1.29 21.65 27.25
CA TYR A 250 1.72 21.56 25.86
C TYR A 250 0.78 20.66 25.07
N ARG A 251 0.54 21.02 23.81
CA ARG A 251 -0.14 20.17 22.84
C ARG A 251 0.66 20.10 21.55
N LEU A 252 0.92 18.88 21.09
CA LEU A 252 1.53 18.62 19.80
C LEU A 252 0.44 18.32 18.78
N TRP A 253 0.26 19.23 17.83
CA TRP A 253 -0.62 19.03 16.69
C TRP A 253 0.14 18.38 15.55
N ARG A 254 -0.52 17.41 14.93
CA ARG A 254 -0.09 16.77 13.69
C ARG A 254 -1.12 17.03 12.61
N THR A 255 -0.70 17.40 11.42
CA THR A 255 -1.63 17.53 10.29
C THR A 255 -2.14 16.16 9.83
N ARG A 256 -3.43 16.13 9.50
CA ARG A 256 -4.10 15.00 8.86
C ARG A 256 -3.96 15.03 7.35
#